data_AF-A0A2M7DCH7-F1
#
_entry.id   AF-A0A2M7DCH7-F1
#
_cell.length_a   1.000
_cell.length_b   1.000
_cell.length_c   1.000
_cell.angle_alpha   90.00
_cell.angle_beta   90.00
_cell.angle_gamma   90.00
#
_symmetry.space_group_name_H-M   'P 1'
#
loop_
_entity.id
_entity.type
_entity.pdbx_description
1 polymer ?
#
loop_
_entity_poly.entity_id
_entity_poly.type
_entity_poly.pdbx_seq_one_letter_code
_entity_poly.pdbx_strand_id
1 'polypeptide(L)'
;NILELIQSKISKTGFVVVPRMVYFAPKKVFSAPKGVSGVLGGLNGFNTLDMNGFKPNSKTKTTTPEYFLVEKRRAQRKKSVLKKFKTRGRFILAGSIINREKPCILNSEELASLYHFPYTGEKVEAIRAISSRRGRPPISLPVE
;
A
#
# COMPACT_ATOMS: atom_id res chain seq x y z
N ASN A 1 -25.91 11.24 -1.94
CA ASN A 1 -26.70 9.98 -1.96
C ASN A 1 -25.81 8.83 -2.42
N ILE A 2 -25.95 7.59 -1.92
CA ILE A 2 -25.05 6.46 -2.31
C ILE A 2 -25.15 6.17 -3.82
N LEU A 3 -26.35 6.28 -4.38
CA LEU A 3 -26.60 6.06 -5.81
C LEU A 3 -25.82 7.03 -6.71
N GLU A 4 -25.74 8.30 -6.33
CA GLU A 4 -24.99 9.32 -7.07
C GLU A 4 -23.49 8.99 -7.09
N LEU A 5 -22.95 8.53 -5.96
CA LEU A 5 -21.54 8.14 -5.86
C LEU A 5 -21.24 6.91 -6.73
N ILE A 6 -22.14 5.92 -6.74
CA ILE A 6 -22.03 4.75 -7.63
C ILE A 6 -22.08 5.18 -9.10
N GLN A 7 -23.03 6.04 -9.47
CA GLN A 7 -23.13 6.58 -10.83
C GLN A 7 -21.86 7.33 -11.24
N SER A 8 -21.32 8.17 -10.37
CA SER A 8 -20.08 8.92 -10.59
C SER A 8 -18.84 8.02 -10.75
N LYS A 9 -18.85 6.84 -10.10
CA LYS A 9 -17.77 5.86 -10.22
C LYS A 9 -17.87 5.11 -11.55
N ILE A 10 -19.08 4.71 -11.95
CA ILE A 10 -19.31 3.95 -13.19
C ILE A 10 -19.08 4.82 -14.43
N SER A 11 -19.31 6.14 -14.34
CA SER A 11 -19.05 7.06 -15.46
C SER A 11 -17.56 7.26 -15.77
N LYS A 12 -16.66 6.89 -14.85
CA LYS A 12 -15.20 6.99 -15.02
C LYS A 12 -14.65 5.72 -15.66
N THR A 13 -13.52 5.85 -16.37
CA THR A 13 -12.80 4.69 -16.93
C THR A 13 -12.34 3.76 -15.81
N GLY A 14 -12.80 2.50 -15.86
CA GLY A 14 -12.37 1.44 -14.96
C GLY A 14 -11.16 0.67 -15.49
N PHE A 15 -10.16 0.50 -14.65
CA PHE A 15 -8.96 -0.31 -14.94
C PHE A 15 -9.03 -1.63 -14.19
N VAL A 16 -8.69 -2.73 -14.85
CA VAL A 16 -8.53 -4.03 -14.20
C VAL A 16 -7.17 -4.05 -13.50
N VAL A 17 -7.20 -4.08 -12.17
CA VAL A 17 -6.00 -3.99 -11.32
C VAL A 17 -5.80 -5.29 -10.56
N VAL A 18 -4.54 -5.69 -10.38
CA VAL A 18 -4.17 -6.84 -9.55
C VAL A 18 -3.16 -6.38 -8.51
N PRO A 19 -3.61 -5.92 -7.33
CA PRO A 19 -2.72 -5.56 -6.24
C PRO A 19 -1.98 -6.82 -5.76
N ARG A 20 -0.66 -6.71 -5.58
CA ARG A 20 0.20 -7.83 -5.17
C ARG A 20 1.15 -7.37 -4.07
N MET A 21 1.28 -8.20 -3.05
CA MET A 21 2.21 -7.99 -1.95
C MET A 21 2.93 -9.29 -1.64
N VAL A 22 4.24 -9.22 -1.46
CA VAL A 22 5.05 -10.33 -0.95
C VAL A 22 5.93 -9.79 0.17
N TYR A 23 5.81 -10.38 1.35
CA TYR A 23 6.72 -10.10 2.46
C TYR A 23 7.91 -11.05 2.41
N PHE A 24 9.11 -10.50 2.32
CA PHE A 24 10.37 -11.23 2.27
C PHE A 24 11.28 -10.78 3.41
N ALA A 25 11.77 -11.72 4.22
CA ALA A 25 12.68 -11.45 5.31
C ALA A 25 13.55 -12.69 5.62
N PRO A 26 14.74 -12.53 6.20
CA PRO A 26 15.56 -13.65 6.65
C PRO A 26 14.80 -14.56 7.63
N LYS A 27 15.03 -15.88 7.57
CA LYS A 27 14.29 -16.87 8.38
C LYS A 27 14.29 -16.55 9.88
N LYS A 28 15.40 -16.03 10.42
CA LYS A 28 15.57 -15.69 11.84
C LYS A 28 14.63 -14.57 12.31
N VAL A 29 14.26 -13.64 11.42
CA VAL A 29 13.44 -12.45 11.76
C VAL A 29 12.07 -12.47 11.09
N PHE A 30 11.79 -13.48 10.26
CA PHE A 30 10.56 -13.57 9.49
C PHE A 30 9.35 -13.73 10.40
N SER A 31 8.43 -12.77 10.34
CA SER A 31 7.15 -12.84 11.02
C SER A 31 6.02 -12.46 10.06
N ALA A 32 5.19 -13.43 9.70
CA ALA A 32 4.09 -13.23 8.75
C ALA A 32 3.10 -12.13 9.21
N PRO A 33 2.69 -12.05 10.48
CA PRO A 33 1.84 -10.97 10.97
C PRO A 33 2.50 -9.59 10.81
N LYS A 34 3.78 -9.45 11.18
CA LYS A 34 4.50 -8.15 11.07
C LYS A 34 4.55 -7.64 9.64
N GLY A 35 4.80 -8.54 8.68
CA GLY A 35 4.88 -8.15 7.28
C GLY A 35 3.54 -7.79 6.66
N VAL A 36 2.48 -8.55 6.96
CA VAL A 36 1.20 -8.46 6.22
C VAL A 36 0.20 -7.52 6.89
N SER A 37 0.19 -7.43 8.23
CA SER A 37 -0.82 -6.66 8.97
C SER A 37 -0.79 -5.16 8.64
N GLY A 38 0.38 -4.54 8.53
CA GLY A 38 0.50 -3.11 8.24
C GLY A 38 -0.11 -2.73 6.90
N VAL A 39 0.16 -3.51 5.85
CA VAL A 39 -0.39 -3.24 4.51
C VAL A 39 -1.89 -3.50 4.47
N LEU A 40 -2.38 -4.57 5.10
CA LEU A 40 -3.82 -4.82 5.17
C LEU A 40 -4.55 -3.76 6.01
N GLY A 41 -3.95 -3.30 7.09
CA GLY A 41 -4.49 -2.21 7.92
C GLY A 41 -4.60 -0.90 7.13
N GLY A 42 -3.56 -0.53 6.38
CA GLY A 42 -3.60 0.63 5.50
C GLY A 42 -4.67 0.53 4.42
N LEU A 43 -4.84 -0.65 3.81
CA LEU A 43 -5.88 -0.87 2.81
C LEU A 43 -7.30 -0.87 3.40
N ASN A 44 -7.47 -1.28 4.64
CA ASN A 44 -8.77 -1.26 5.31
C ASN A 44 -9.31 0.16 5.49
N GLY A 45 -8.44 1.19 5.52
CA GLY A 45 -8.88 2.60 5.57
C GLY A 45 -9.66 3.05 4.34
N PHE A 46 -9.55 2.34 3.21
CA PHE A 46 -10.33 2.61 2.00
C PHE A 46 -11.66 1.84 1.96
N ASN A 47 -11.94 0.99 2.97
CA ASN A 47 -13.17 0.23 3.02
C ASN A 47 -14.26 1.07 3.70
N THR A 48 -15.36 1.28 3.00
CA THR A 48 -16.60 1.86 3.56
C THR A 48 -17.62 0.75 3.81
N LEU A 49 -18.52 0.92 4.79
CA LEU A 49 -19.55 -0.08 5.11
C LEU A 49 -20.53 -0.31 3.94
N ASP A 50 -20.89 0.76 3.24
CA ASP A 50 -21.96 0.73 2.23
C ASP A 50 -21.45 0.65 0.78
N MET A 51 -20.13 0.59 0.56
CA MET A 51 -19.53 0.51 -0.77
C MET A 51 -18.44 -0.57 -0.88
N ASN A 52 -17.77 -0.64 -2.02
CA ASN A 52 -16.73 -1.63 -2.28
C ASN A 52 -15.52 -1.46 -1.34
N GLY A 53 -14.79 -2.56 -1.14
CA GLY A 53 -13.58 -2.58 -0.33
C GLY A 53 -12.57 -3.61 -0.79
N PHE A 54 -11.34 -3.45 -0.31
CA PHE A 54 -10.24 -4.36 -0.55
C PHE A 54 -10.35 -5.60 0.35
N LYS A 55 -10.26 -6.78 -0.25
CA LYS A 55 -10.24 -8.07 0.45
C LYS A 55 -9.07 -8.94 -0.02
N PRO A 56 -8.29 -9.52 0.91
CA PRO A 56 -7.21 -10.44 0.54
C PRO A 56 -7.76 -11.71 -0.11
N ASN A 57 -7.09 -12.16 -1.16
CA ASN A 57 -7.41 -13.42 -1.81
C ASN A 57 -7.04 -14.62 -0.91
N SER A 58 -8.05 -15.40 -0.51
CA SER A 58 -7.88 -16.59 0.35
C SER A 58 -6.92 -17.63 -0.23
N LYS A 59 -6.84 -17.78 -1.57
CA LYS A 59 -5.95 -18.74 -2.23
C LYS A 59 -4.47 -18.32 -2.19
N THR A 60 -4.20 -17.04 -1.95
CA THR A 60 -2.84 -16.52 -1.83
C THR A 60 -2.29 -16.58 -0.39
N LYS A 61 -3.14 -16.92 0.59
CA LYS A 61 -2.72 -17.07 1.99
C LYS A 61 -1.80 -18.28 2.16
N THR A 62 -0.68 -18.07 2.86
CA THR A 62 0.35 -19.10 3.09
C THR A 62 0.17 -19.88 4.40
N THR A 63 -0.88 -19.60 5.17
CA THR A 63 -1.14 -20.18 6.51
C THR A 63 -2.00 -21.46 6.48
N THR A 64 -2.61 -21.81 5.34
CA THR A 64 -3.84 -22.65 5.32
C THR A 64 -3.77 -24.19 5.24
N PRO A 65 -2.66 -24.94 5.04
CA PRO A 65 -2.80 -26.40 4.97
C PRO A 65 -2.77 -27.01 6.38
N GLU A 66 -3.91 -27.45 6.93
CA GLU A 66 -4.01 -27.93 8.33
C GLU A 66 -3.92 -29.46 8.49
N TYR A 67 -4.14 -30.25 7.43
CA TYR A 67 -4.38 -31.69 7.63
C TYR A 67 -3.21 -32.61 7.22
N PHE A 68 -2.62 -32.44 6.03
CA PHE A 68 -1.56 -33.34 5.54
C PHE A 68 -0.42 -32.59 4.86
N LEU A 69 0.82 -33.05 5.08
CA LEU A 69 2.04 -32.54 4.42
C LEU A 69 2.16 -31.01 4.51
N VAL A 70 1.83 -30.45 5.68
CA VAL A 70 1.67 -29.01 5.93
C VAL A 70 2.89 -28.23 5.44
N GLU A 71 4.10 -28.65 5.81
CA GLU A 71 5.34 -27.96 5.45
C GLU A 71 5.63 -27.99 3.95
N LYS A 72 5.52 -29.17 3.32
CA LYS A 72 5.73 -29.34 1.88
C LYS A 72 4.72 -28.52 1.08
N ARG A 73 3.44 -28.55 1.48
CA ARG A 73 2.37 -27.77 0.84
C ARG A 73 2.57 -26.27 1.05
N ARG A 74 2.99 -25.85 2.24
CA ARG A 74 3.31 -24.44 2.54
C ARG A 74 4.49 -23.95 1.71
N ALA A 75 5.54 -24.76 1.57
CA ALA A 75 6.69 -24.45 0.72
C ALA A 75 6.31 -24.36 -0.77
N GLN A 76 5.50 -25.30 -1.26
CA GLN A 76 4.97 -25.27 -2.62
C GLN A 76 4.12 -24.02 -2.88
N ARG A 77 3.25 -23.64 -1.94
CA ARG A 77 2.45 -22.40 -2.04
C ARG A 77 3.33 -21.16 -2.05
N LYS A 78 4.31 -21.05 -1.15
CA LYS A 78 5.29 -19.94 -1.15
C LYS A 78 6.01 -19.83 -2.50
N LYS A 79 6.48 -20.97 -3.05
CA LYS A 79 7.13 -21.03 -4.37
C LYS A 79 6.20 -20.60 -5.50
N SER A 80 4.94 -21.03 -5.47
CA SER A 80 3.91 -20.66 -6.45
C SER A 80 3.59 -19.17 -6.41
N VAL A 81 3.36 -18.59 -5.22
CA VAL A 81 3.12 -17.16 -5.04
C VAL A 81 4.31 -16.34 -5.53
N LEU A 82 5.54 -16.72 -5.15
CA LEU A 82 6.75 -16.04 -5.60
C LEU A 82 6.93 -16.15 -7.13
N LYS A 83 6.67 -17.31 -7.73
CA LYS A 83 6.73 -17.50 -9.18
C LYS A 83 5.75 -16.56 -9.89
N LYS A 84 4.49 -16.53 -9.44
CA LYS A 84 3.44 -15.64 -9.99
C LYS A 84 3.77 -14.15 -9.82
N PHE A 85 4.42 -13.80 -8.70
CA PHE A 85 4.89 -12.43 -8.47
C PHE A 85 6.01 -12.06 -9.46
N LYS A 86 7.00 -12.94 -9.65
CA LYS A 86 8.15 -12.73 -10.53
C LYS A 86 7.79 -12.69 -12.00
N THR A 87 7.06 -13.68 -12.50
CA THR A 87 6.72 -13.77 -13.93
C THR A 87 5.80 -12.64 -14.36
N ARG A 88 5.28 -11.86 -13.40
CA ARG A 88 4.19 -10.88 -13.59
C ARG A 88 3.06 -11.49 -14.42
N GLY A 89 2.97 -12.82 -14.39
CA GLY A 89 2.23 -13.61 -15.36
C GLY A 89 0.84 -13.06 -15.35
N ARG A 90 0.47 -12.45 -16.47
CA ARG A 90 -0.84 -11.87 -16.66
C ARG A 90 -1.85 -12.93 -16.21
N PHE A 91 -2.56 -12.67 -15.13
CA PHE A 91 -3.94 -13.14 -14.94
C PHE A 91 -4.85 -12.44 -16.00
N ILE A 92 -4.35 -12.30 -17.22
CA ILE A 92 -5.00 -11.80 -18.42
C ILE A 92 -4.69 -12.94 -19.40
N LEU A 93 -5.39 -14.07 -19.35
CA LEU A 93 -6.61 -14.24 -20.15
C LEU A 93 -7.43 -15.49 -19.74
N ALA A 94 -7.18 -16.14 -18.59
CA ALA A 94 -7.83 -17.42 -18.29
C ALA A 94 -8.10 -17.64 -16.80
N GLY A 95 -8.68 -16.64 -16.11
CA GLY A 95 -8.73 -16.78 -14.65
C GLY A 95 -9.64 -15.89 -13.83
N SER A 96 -10.01 -14.67 -14.22
CA SER A 96 -11.09 -14.00 -13.45
C SER A 96 -12.46 -14.62 -13.78
N ILE A 97 -12.60 -15.17 -14.98
CA ILE A 97 -13.74 -15.98 -15.42
C ILE A 97 -13.60 -17.44 -14.96
N ILE A 98 -12.37 -17.98 -14.86
CA ILE A 98 -12.12 -19.41 -14.57
C ILE A 98 -11.87 -19.68 -13.06
N ASN A 99 -11.40 -18.72 -12.25
CA ASN A 99 -11.12 -18.90 -10.81
C ASN A 99 -12.19 -18.33 -9.86
N ARG A 100 -13.37 -17.94 -10.36
CA ARG A 100 -14.54 -17.48 -9.57
C ARG A 100 -14.26 -16.31 -8.60
N GLU A 101 -13.20 -15.54 -8.82
CA GLU A 101 -12.87 -14.38 -7.99
C GLU A 101 -13.17 -13.09 -8.75
N LYS A 102 -13.89 -12.18 -8.08
CA LYS A 102 -14.30 -10.89 -8.65
C LYS A 102 -13.04 -10.08 -9.03
N PRO A 103 -12.94 -9.58 -10.27
CA PRO A 103 -11.83 -8.71 -10.64
C PRO A 103 -11.86 -7.44 -9.78
N CYS A 104 -10.68 -6.97 -9.38
CA CYS A 104 -10.56 -5.66 -8.75
C CYS A 104 -10.54 -4.61 -9.86
N ILE A 105 -11.59 -3.78 -9.90
CA ILE A 105 -11.74 -2.69 -10.85
C ILE A 105 -11.62 -1.39 -10.07
N LEU A 106 -10.68 -0.54 -10.46
CA LEU A 106 -10.43 0.76 -9.87
C LEU A 106 -10.55 1.84 -10.93
N ASN A 107 -11.09 3.01 -10.57
CA ASN A 107 -11.04 4.19 -11.42
C ASN A 107 -9.69 4.91 -11.29
N SER A 108 -9.48 5.98 -12.08
CA SER A 108 -8.25 6.79 -12.04
C SER A 108 -7.98 7.43 -10.68
N GLU A 109 -9.02 7.90 -9.97
CA GLU A 109 -8.90 8.56 -8.66
C GLU A 109 -8.57 7.60 -7.52
N GLU A 110 -9.14 6.40 -7.55
CA GLU A 110 -8.84 5.32 -6.60
C GLU A 110 -7.42 4.82 -6.79
N LEU A 111 -6.98 4.72 -8.06
CA LEU A 111 -5.59 4.44 -8.38
C LEU A 111 -4.68 5.55 -7.86
N ALA A 112 -5.00 6.82 -8.10
CA ALA A 112 -4.23 7.95 -7.59
C ALA A 112 -4.14 7.90 -6.06
N SER A 113 -5.25 7.67 -5.36
CA SER A 113 -5.30 7.61 -3.89
C SER A 113 -4.43 6.49 -3.30
N LEU A 114 -4.23 5.38 -4.02
CA LEU A 114 -3.34 4.31 -3.57
C LEU A 114 -1.85 4.66 -3.69
N TYR A 115 -1.46 5.52 -4.64
CA TYR A 115 -0.06 5.87 -4.88
C TYR A 115 0.33 7.24 -4.29
N HIS A 116 -0.64 8.11 -4.03
CA HIS A 116 -0.42 9.38 -3.36
C HIS A 116 -0.62 9.19 -1.87
N PHE A 117 0.44 8.70 -1.21
CA PHE A 117 0.43 8.55 0.24
C PHE A 117 0.22 9.92 0.90
N PRO A 118 -0.54 9.99 2.00
CA PRO A 118 -0.70 11.23 2.74
C PRO A 118 0.68 11.69 3.20
N TYR A 119 1.16 12.79 2.61
CA TYR A 119 2.40 13.42 3.01
C TYR A 119 2.16 14.12 4.34
N THR A 120 2.45 13.43 5.44
CA THR A 120 2.76 14.09 6.71
C THR A 120 4.11 14.76 6.51
N GLY A 121 4.10 16.02 6.09
CA GLY A 121 5.33 16.79 5.96
C GLY A 121 6.11 16.70 7.26
N GLU A 122 7.35 16.26 7.17
CA GLU A 122 8.31 16.47 8.25
C GLU A 122 8.30 17.97 8.51
N LYS A 123 7.85 18.36 9.71
CA LYS A 123 8.11 19.72 10.19
C LYS A 123 9.63 19.79 10.27
N VAL A 124 10.26 20.29 9.22
CA VAL A 124 11.64 20.75 9.28
C VAL A 124 11.64 21.71 10.46
N GLU A 125 12.33 21.35 11.54
CA GLU A 125 12.51 22.25 12.67
C GLU A 125 12.95 23.58 12.08
N ALA A 126 12.15 24.63 12.28
CA ALA A 126 12.46 25.93 11.74
C ALA A 126 13.88 26.27 12.17
N ILE A 127 14.80 26.38 11.21
CA ILE A 127 16.21 26.68 11.47
C ILE A 127 16.23 27.86 12.41
N ARG A 128 16.70 27.64 13.65
CA ARG A 128 16.68 28.67 14.68
C ARG A 128 17.61 29.79 14.21
N ALA A 129 17.03 30.89 13.72
CA ALA A 129 17.81 32.06 13.33
C ALA A 129 18.54 32.58 14.58
N ILE A 130 19.87 32.45 14.59
CA ILE A 130 20.69 33.00 15.66
C ILE A 130 20.70 34.52 15.43
N SER A 131 20.23 35.30 16.41
CA SER A 131 20.30 36.76 16.33
C SER A 131 21.77 37.18 16.24
N SER A 132 22.15 37.88 15.17
CA SER A 132 23.50 38.43 15.04
C SER A 132 23.72 39.49 16.13
N ARG A 133 24.75 39.32 16.96
CA ARG A 133 25.19 40.39 17.86
C ARG A 133 25.89 41.45 17.01
N ARG A 134 25.23 42.57 16.72
CA ARG A 134 25.90 43.76 16.21
C ARG A 134 26.80 44.30 17.33
N GLY A 135 28.10 44.34 17.10
CA GLY A 135 29.03 45.04 18.00
C GLY A 135 28.60 46.49 18.14
N ARG A 136 28.71 47.05 19.35
CA ARG A 136 28.46 48.49 19.54
C ARG A 136 29.47 49.25 18.68
N PRO A 137 29.05 50.33 17.99
CA PRO A 137 29.98 51.16 17.24
C PRO A 137 31.12 51.64 18.16
N PRO A 138 32.38 51.61 17.70
CA PRO A 138 33.52 52.04 18.49
C PRO A 138 33.35 53.50 18.95
N ILE A 139 33.73 53.78 20.20
CA ILE A 139 33.50 55.05 20.90
C ILE A 139 34.24 56.23 20.23
N SER A 140 35.23 55.96 19.37
CA SER A 140 36.02 56.97 18.67
C SER A 140 35.41 57.41 17.34
N LEU A 141 34.14 57.83 17.33
CA LEU A 141 33.56 58.53 16.18
C LEU A 141 33.88 60.03 16.32
N PRO A 142 34.66 60.64 15.40
CA PRO A 142 34.79 62.09 15.34
C PRO A 142 33.42 62.68 15.00
N VAL A 143 32.95 63.59 15.84
CA VAL A 143 31.76 64.40 15.55
C VAL A 143 32.29 65.74 15.04
N GLU A 144 32.16 65.98 13.74
CA GLU A 144 32.13 67.33 13.16
C GLU A 144 30.68 67.77 12.98
#